data_AF-A0A2H0LUC4-F1
#
_entry.id   AF-A0A2H0LUC4-F1
#
_cell.length_a   1.000
_cell.length_b   1.000
_cell.length_c   1.000
_cell.angle_alpha   90.00
_cell.angle_beta   90.00
_cell.angle_gamma   90.00
#
_symmetry.space_group_name_H-M   'P 1'
#
loop_
_entity.id
_entity.type
_entity.pdbx_description
1 polymer ?
#
loop_
_entity_poly.entity_id
_entity_poly.type
_entity_poly.pdbx_seq_one_letter_code
_entity_poly.pdbx_strand_id
1 'polypeptide(L)'
;MNDFLMMIETEKSWSWSVIVLAYFILGLLIRNLLLRRTFIKINELSRDTARFVRSEYSSRALLGWIIFVAALIILTLSWMDLPMLNIWLTWGRGQCVAFMLFIFSVLLHQKACTHSLLKFIDDRMSTKGDI
;
A
#
# COMPACT_ATOMS: atom_id res chain seq x y z
N MET A 1 12.71 -1.66 -27.46
CA MET A 1 12.55 -1.95 -26.00
C MET A 1 13.85 -1.69 -25.26
N ASN A 2 15.01 -2.11 -25.77
CA ASN A 2 16.32 -1.75 -25.19
C ASN A 2 16.62 -0.25 -25.22
N ASP A 3 16.29 0.47 -26.30
CA ASP A 3 16.60 1.91 -26.40
C ASP A 3 15.82 2.75 -25.39
N PHE A 4 14.59 2.35 -25.07
CA PHE A 4 13.76 3.03 -24.07
C PHE A 4 14.28 2.81 -22.64
N LEU A 5 14.75 1.59 -22.33
CA LEU A 5 15.36 1.29 -21.04
C LEU A 5 16.70 2.04 -20.87
N MET A 6 17.53 2.09 -21.91
CA MET A 6 18.77 2.88 -21.91
C MET A 6 18.47 4.37 -21.72
N MET A 7 17.48 4.94 -22.42
CA MET A 7 17.10 6.35 -22.29
C MET A 7 16.66 6.70 -20.86
N ILE A 8 15.90 5.81 -20.20
CA ILE A 8 15.48 5.98 -18.80
C ILE A 8 16.67 6.01 -17.83
N GLU A 9 17.70 5.19 -18.10
CA GLU A 9 18.91 5.11 -17.29
C GLU A 9 19.85 6.31 -17.51
N THR A 10 19.93 6.83 -18.75
CA THR A 10 20.79 7.97 -19.08
C THR A 10 20.19 9.32 -18.70
N GLU A 11 18.85 9.46 -18.69
CA GLU A 11 18.14 10.71 -18.36
C GLU A 11 17.36 10.62 -17.03
N LYS A 12 18.06 10.20 -15.95
CA LYS A 12 17.49 10.05 -14.60
C LYS A 12 16.75 11.31 -14.08
N SER A 13 17.13 12.50 -14.57
CA SER A 13 16.58 13.79 -14.13
C SER A 13 15.11 14.01 -14.51
N TRP A 14 14.61 13.36 -15.57
CA TRP A 14 13.20 13.44 -15.98
C TRP A 14 12.44 12.14 -15.68
N SER A 15 13.13 10.99 -15.79
CA SER A 15 12.49 9.66 -15.66
C SER A 15 11.99 9.34 -14.26
N TRP A 16 12.51 9.98 -13.20
CA TRP A 16 12.08 9.73 -11.82
C TRP A 16 10.58 9.96 -11.62
N SER A 17 10.01 11.01 -12.23
CA SER A 17 8.60 11.38 -12.06
C SER A 17 7.67 10.33 -12.68
N VAL A 18 8.05 9.82 -13.86
CA VAL A 18 7.33 8.76 -14.58
C VAL A 18 7.40 7.45 -13.79
N ILE A 19 8.56 7.10 -13.24
CA ILE A 19 8.74 5.87 -12.47
C ILE A 19 7.98 5.92 -11.15
N VAL A 20 8.02 7.05 -10.44
CA VAL A 20 7.27 7.24 -9.19
C VAL A 20 5.77 7.19 -9.46
N LEU A 21 5.30 7.80 -10.56
CA LEU A 21 3.89 7.73 -10.95
C LEU A 21 3.48 6.30 -11.32
N ALA A 22 4.29 5.59 -12.10
CA ALA A 22 4.05 4.20 -12.43
C ALA A 22 3.98 3.32 -11.17
N TYR A 23 4.92 3.50 -10.24
CA TYR A 23 4.92 2.80 -8.96
C TYR A 23 3.68 3.15 -8.12
N PHE A 24 3.28 4.41 -8.07
CA PHE A 24 2.08 4.85 -7.38
C PHE A 24 0.84 4.14 -7.95
N ILE A 25 0.64 4.20 -9.27
CA ILE A 25 -0.51 3.57 -9.94
C ILE A 25 -0.49 2.05 -9.73
N LEU A 26 0.65 1.39 -9.96
CA LEU A 26 0.79 -0.06 -9.76
C LEU A 26 0.53 -0.45 -8.29
N GLY A 27 1.04 0.33 -7.34
CA GLY A 27 0.83 0.09 -5.91
C GLY A 27 -0.64 0.22 -5.52
N LEU A 28 -1.34 1.24 -6.04
CA LEU A 28 -2.78 1.38 -5.85
C LEU A 28 -3.56 0.22 -6.48
N LEU A 29 -3.18 -0.23 -7.68
CA LEU A 29 -3.81 -1.34 -8.39
C LEU A 29 -3.63 -2.66 -7.63
N ILE A 30 -2.40 -2.98 -7.22
CA ILE A 30 -2.11 -4.20 -6.44
C ILE A 30 -2.89 -4.19 -5.12
N ARG A 31 -2.86 -3.08 -4.38
CA ARG A 31 -3.65 -2.95 -3.15
C ARG A 31 -5.13 -3.16 -3.42
N ASN A 32 -5.67 -2.52 -4.47
CA ASN A 32 -7.07 -2.64 -4.84
C ASN A 32 -7.42 -4.08 -5.20
N LEU A 33 -6.62 -4.78 -6.01
CA LEU A 33 -6.85 -6.18 -6.38
C LEU A 33 -6.91 -7.10 -5.16
N LEU A 34 -6.00 -6.90 -4.20
CA LEU A 34 -5.94 -7.71 -2.99
C LEU A 34 -7.14 -7.44 -2.06
N LEU A 35 -7.48 -6.17 -1.83
CA LEU A 35 -8.59 -5.81 -0.94
C LEU A 35 -9.97 -6.02 -1.59
N ARG A 36 -10.07 -5.90 -2.92
CA ARG A 36 -11.33 -6.02 -3.66
C ARG A 36 -12.00 -7.36 -3.42
N ARG A 37 -11.24 -8.47 -3.42
CA ARG A 37 -11.79 -9.80 -3.14
C ARG A 37 -12.45 -9.87 -1.76
N THR A 38 -11.81 -9.28 -0.76
CA THR A 38 -12.33 -9.22 0.61
C THR A 38 -13.57 -8.34 0.69
N PHE A 39 -13.54 -7.14 0.10
CA PHE A 39 -14.68 -6.24 0.11
C PHE A 39 -15.89 -6.74 -0.69
N ILE A 40 -15.69 -7.51 -1.76
CA ILE A 40 -16.79 -8.17 -2.48
C ILE A 40 -17.51 -9.13 -1.53
N LYS A 41 -16.77 -10.03 -0.87
CA LYS A 41 -17.36 -10.97 0.11
C LYS A 41 -18.05 -10.26 1.26
N ILE A 42 -17.48 -9.17 1.77
CA ILE A 42 -18.09 -8.37 2.83
C ILE A 42 -19.42 -7.74 2.36
N ASN A 43 -19.46 -7.25 1.12
CA ASN A 43 -20.68 -6.65 0.55
C ASN A 43 -21.78 -7.70 0.31
N GLU A 44 -21.43 -8.96 0.09
CA GLU A 44 -22.38 -10.07 -0.07
C GLU A 44 -23.05 -10.48 1.25
N LEU A 45 -22.43 -10.20 2.41
CA LEU A 45 -22.99 -10.55 3.73
C LEU A 45 -24.19 -9.68 4.10
N SER A 46 -23.99 -8.35 4.20
CA SER A 46 -25.07 -7.38 4.43
C SER A 46 -24.57 -5.95 4.20
N ARG A 47 -25.49 -5.02 3.93
CA ARG A 47 -25.15 -3.59 3.83
C ARG A 47 -24.60 -3.01 5.13
N ASP A 48 -25.10 -3.46 6.27
CA ASP A 48 -24.68 -2.97 7.58
C ASP A 48 -23.26 -3.45 7.93
N THR A 49 -22.96 -4.73 7.66
CA THR A 49 -21.61 -5.29 7.78
C THR A 49 -20.63 -4.52 6.90
N ALA A 50 -20.98 -4.27 5.64
CA ALA A 50 -20.14 -3.52 4.73
C ALA A 50 -19.86 -2.08 5.19
N ARG A 51 -20.88 -1.38 5.71
CA ARG A 51 -20.73 -0.02 6.21
C ARG A 51 -19.81 0.01 7.44
N PHE A 52 -20.03 -0.89 8.41
CA PHE A 52 -19.22 -0.97 9.62
C PHE A 52 -17.76 -1.28 9.30
N VAL A 53 -17.51 -2.34 8.52
CA VAL A 53 -16.15 -2.78 8.20
C VAL A 53 -15.40 -1.71 7.41
N ARG A 54 -16.04 -1.00 6.48
CA ARG A 54 -15.40 0.12 5.75
C ARG A 54 -15.05 1.28 6.66
N SER A 55 -15.94 1.64 7.59
CA SER A 55 -15.70 2.72 8.55
C SER A 55 -14.49 2.41 9.45
N GLU A 56 -14.48 1.23 10.07
CA GLU A 56 -13.39 0.78 10.93
C GLU A 56 -12.07 0.60 10.16
N TYR A 57 -12.15 0.07 8.93
CA TYR A 57 -10.99 -0.08 8.07
C TYR A 57 -10.35 1.27 7.77
N SER A 58 -11.15 2.30 7.44
CA SER A 58 -10.63 3.63 7.06
C SER A 58 -9.78 4.24 8.17
N SER A 59 -10.21 4.12 9.43
CA SER A 59 -9.45 4.62 10.58
C SER A 59 -8.15 3.85 10.82
N ARG A 60 -8.16 2.53 10.57
CA ARG A 60 -7.02 1.64 10.85
C ARG A 60 -6.02 1.53 9.70
N ALA A 61 -6.45 1.83 8.49
CA ALA A 61 -5.63 1.78 7.28
C ALA A 61 -4.62 2.93 7.18
N LEU A 62 -4.72 3.95 8.05
CA LEU A 62 -3.84 5.13 8.03
C LEU A 62 -2.36 4.75 8.11
N LEU A 63 -1.99 3.79 8.97
CA LEU A 63 -0.60 3.34 9.07
C LEU A 63 -0.13 2.68 7.76
N GLY A 64 -0.98 1.89 7.11
CA GLY A 64 -0.67 1.31 5.80
C GLY A 64 -0.39 2.39 4.74
N TRP A 65 -1.17 3.48 4.75
CA TRP A 65 -0.95 4.63 3.87
C TRP A 65 0.35 5.38 4.18
N ILE A 66 0.66 5.61 5.46
CA ILE A 66 1.90 6.28 5.86
C ILE A 66 3.12 5.48 5.34
N ILE A 67 3.11 4.16 5.53
CA ILE A 67 4.19 3.29 5.02
C ILE A 67 4.24 3.30 3.48
N PHE A 68 3.10 3.34 2.80
CA PHE A 68 3.05 3.43 1.34
C PHE A 68 3.70 4.73 0.82
N VAL A 69 3.38 5.86 1.46
CA VAL A 69 3.97 7.16 1.12
C VAL A 69 5.48 7.16 1.43
N ALA A 70 5.90 6.58 2.55
CA ALA A 70 7.31 6.42 2.87
C ALA A 70 8.07 5.62 1.80
N ALA A 71 7.46 4.53 1.28
CA ALA A 71 8.04 3.75 0.19
C ALA A 71 8.22 4.60 -1.09
N LEU A 72 7.25 5.45 -1.43
CA LEU A 72 7.35 6.38 -2.58
C LEU A 72 8.45 7.41 -2.40
N ILE A 73 8.60 7.98 -1.20
CA ILE A 73 9.66 8.95 -0.89
C ILE A 73 11.03 8.28 -1.06
N ILE A 74 11.22 7.10 -0.47
CA ILE A 74 12.48 6.35 -0.58
C ILE A 74 12.79 5.99 -2.04
N LEU A 75 11.78 5.55 -2.80
CA LEU A 75 11.94 5.28 -4.23
C LEU A 75 12.38 6.54 -4.99
N THR A 76 11.70 7.67 -4.77
CA THR A 76 12.04 8.96 -5.38
C THR A 76 13.47 9.37 -5.07
N LEU A 77 13.84 9.36 -3.78
CA LEU A 77 15.16 9.77 -3.31
C LEU A 77 16.27 8.86 -3.85
N SER A 78 16.04 7.54 -3.92
CA SER A 78 16.99 6.60 -4.51
C SER A 78 17.13 6.74 -6.03
N TRP A 79 16.08 7.20 -6.72
CA TRP A 79 16.11 7.41 -8.16
C TRP A 79 16.80 8.72 -8.56
N MET A 80 16.63 9.77 -7.75
CA MET A 80 17.26 11.09 -7.97
C MET A 80 18.78 11.08 -7.77
N ASP A 81 19.36 9.99 -7.24
CA ASP A 81 20.81 9.78 -7.11
C ASP A 81 21.52 10.93 -6.36
N LEU A 82 20.86 11.46 -5.33
CA LEU A 82 21.34 12.63 -4.60
C LEU A 82 22.64 12.29 -3.83
N PRO A 83 23.73 13.08 -4.00
CA PRO A 83 25.04 12.76 -3.44
C PRO A 83 25.04 12.55 -1.91
N MET A 84 24.25 13.35 -1.18
CA MET A 84 24.16 13.27 0.28
C MET A 84 23.44 12.01 0.79
N LEU A 85 22.58 11.40 -0.02
CA LEU A 85 21.82 10.20 0.33
C LEU A 85 22.52 8.90 -0.11
N ASN A 86 23.46 8.99 -1.05
CA ASN A 86 24.14 7.82 -1.63
C ASN A 86 24.98 7.01 -0.61
N ILE A 87 25.37 7.63 0.52
CA ILE A 87 26.09 6.95 1.61
C ILE A 87 25.20 5.90 2.30
N TRP A 88 23.91 6.21 2.46
CA TRP A 88 22.94 5.36 3.19
C TRP A 88 22.03 4.57 2.26
N LEU A 89 21.73 5.14 1.09
CA LEU A 89 20.65 4.71 0.22
C LEU A 89 21.13 4.63 -1.24
N THR A 90 22.06 3.71 -1.51
CA THR A 90 22.46 3.42 -2.90
C THR A 90 21.24 3.01 -3.72
N TRP A 91 21.27 3.26 -5.02
CA TRP A 91 20.16 3.00 -5.95
C TRP A 91 19.48 1.63 -5.72
N GLY A 92 20.26 0.53 -5.69
CA GLY A 92 19.73 -0.82 -5.46
C GLY A 92 19.19 -1.07 -4.05
N ARG A 93 19.84 -0.51 -3.02
CA ARG A 93 19.37 -0.65 -1.62
C ARG A 93 18.08 0.11 -1.40
N GLY A 94 17.97 1.33 -1.94
CA GLY A 94 16.77 2.16 -1.84
C GLY A 94 15.55 1.49 -2.49
N GLN A 95 15.72 0.91 -3.68
CA GLN A 95 14.65 0.15 -4.34
C GLN A 95 14.21 -1.07 -3.53
N CYS A 96 15.14 -1.82 -2.95
CA CYS A 96 14.82 -2.97 -2.10
C CYS A 96 14.04 -2.54 -0.85
N VAL A 97 14.46 -1.47 -0.18
CA VAL A 97 13.76 -0.92 0.99
C VAL A 97 12.36 -0.42 0.61
N ALA A 98 12.22 0.31 -0.50
CA ALA A 98 10.92 0.77 -0.99
C ALA A 98 9.97 -0.41 -1.29
N PHE A 99 10.47 -1.47 -1.93
CA PHE A 99 9.68 -2.67 -2.22
C PHE A 99 9.25 -3.40 -0.93
N MET A 100 10.14 -3.55 0.04
CA MET A 100 9.82 -4.16 1.34
C MET A 100 8.76 -3.36 2.11
N LEU A 101 8.89 -2.03 2.13
CA LEU A 101 7.89 -1.15 2.74
C LEU A 101 6.54 -1.22 2.02
N PHE A 102 6.55 -1.36 0.69
CA PHE A 102 5.32 -1.57 -0.06
C PHE A 102 4.62 -2.88 0.32
N ILE A 103 5.35 -4.00 0.39
CA ILE A 103 4.79 -5.27 0.88
C ILE A 103 4.22 -5.08 2.29
N PHE A 104 4.98 -4.43 3.18
CA PHE A 104 4.56 -4.20 4.56
C PHE A 104 3.29 -3.34 4.65
N SER A 105 3.19 -2.28 3.83
CA SER A 105 1.98 -1.45 3.70
C SER A 105 0.76 -2.30 3.30
N VAL A 106 0.90 -3.18 2.31
CA VAL A 106 -0.17 -4.07 1.86
C VAL A 106 -0.62 -5.01 2.99
N LEU A 107 0.33 -5.58 3.73
CA LEU A 107 0.01 -6.44 4.89
C LEU A 107 -0.72 -5.67 5.98
N LEU A 108 -0.36 -4.41 6.24
CA LEU A 108 -1.08 -3.56 7.18
C LEU A 108 -2.52 -3.29 6.74
N HIS A 109 -2.75 -3.05 5.44
CA HIS A 109 -4.10 -2.90 4.91
C HIS A 109 -4.94 -4.18 5.06
N GLN A 110 -4.34 -5.35 4.82
CA GLN A 110 -5.00 -6.64 5.04
C GLN A 110 -5.32 -6.86 6.53
N LYS A 111 -4.36 -6.61 7.42
CA LYS A 111 -4.54 -6.70 8.87
C LYS A 111 -5.66 -5.77 9.36
N ALA A 112 -5.68 -4.52 8.88
CA ALA A 112 -6.74 -3.57 9.20
C ALA A 112 -8.11 -4.11 8.79
N CYS A 113 -8.24 -4.64 7.57
CA CYS A 113 -9.49 -5.21 7.07
C CYS A 113 -9.95 -6.43 7.88
N THR A 114 -9.06 -7.40 8.14
CA THR A 114 -9.36 -8.58 8.95
C THR A 114 -9.79 -8.21 10.36
N HIS A 115 -9.09 -7.27 10.99
CA HIS A 115 -9.43 -6.82 12.33
C HIS A 115 -10.80 -6.13 12.38
N SER A 116 -11.13 -5.30 11.40
CA SER A 116 -12.46 -4.68 11.29
C SER A 116 -13.58 -5.70 11.12
N LEU A 117 -13.33 -6.78 10.38
CA LEU A 117 -14.28 -7.88 10.23
C LEU A 117 -14.45 -8.68 11.53
N LEU A 118 -13.35 -9.02 12.21
CA LEU A 118 -13.39 -9.74 13.48
C LEU A 118 -14.11 -8.93 14.56
N LYS A 119 -13.85 -7.62 14.64
CA LYS A 119 -14.56 -6.73 15.57
C LYS A 119 -16.07 -6.75 15.33
N PHE A 120 -16.52 -6.72 14.07
CA PHE A 120 -17.94 -6.83 13.74
C PHE A 120 -18.55 -8.16 14.20
N ILE A 121 -17.83 -9.27 14.03
CA ILE A 121 -18.30 -10.59 14.45
C ILE A 121 -18.39 -10.66 15.98
N ASP A 122 -17.39 -10.17 16.69
CA ASP A 122 -17.34 -10.13 18.15
C ASP A 122 -18.49 -9.29 18.74
N ASP A 123 -18.69 -8.08 18.23
CA ASP A 123 -19.80 -7.18 18.62
C ASP A 123 -21.19 -7.83 18.40
N ARG A 124 -21.32 -8.70 17.38
CA ARG A 124 -22.56 -9.44 17.08
C ARG A 124 -22.74 -10.70 17.93
N MET A 125 -21.66 -11.33 18.37
CA MET A 125 -21.73 -12.50 19.25
C MET A 125 -22.03 -12.09 20.69
N SER A 126 -21.41 -11.01 21.18
CA SER A 126 -21.69 -10.45 22.51
C SER A 126 -23.16 -10.04 22.64
N THR A 127 -23.69 -9.28 21.68
CA THR A 127 -25.11 -8.86 21.68
C THR A 127 -26.13 -10.00 21.55
N LYS A 128 -25.73 -11.19 21.11
CA LYS A 128 -26.60 -12.38 21.07
C LYS A 128 -26.49 -13.27 22.30
N GLY A 129 -25.41 -13.18 23.07
CA GLY A 129 -25.18 -13.98 24.28
C GLY A 129 -25.88 -13.44 25.53
N ASP A 130 -26.37 -12.20 25.50
CA ASP A 130 -27.06 -11.52 26.60
C ASP A 130 -28.61 -11.70 26.58
N ILE A 131 -29.13 -12.71 25.88
CA ILE A 131 -30.57 -13.04 25.77
C ILE A 131 -30.85 -14.42 26.36
#